data_AF-A0A957NYT9-F1
#
_entry.id   AF-A0A957NYT9-F1
#
_cell.length_a   1.000
_cell.length_b   1.000
_cell.length_c   1.000
_cell.angle_alpha   90.00
_cell.angle_beta   90.00
_cell.angle_gamma   90.00
#
_symmetry.space_group_name_H-M   'P 1'
#
loop_
_entity.id
_entity.type
_entity.pdbx_description
1 polymer ?
#
loop_
_entity_poly.entity_id
_entity_poly.type
_entity_poly.pdbx_seq_one_letter_code
_entity_poly.pdbx_strand_id
1 'polypeptide(L)'
;YDRMHGIQMSFANDPAHSLTAWLFEYAFFNVWWVKALHNLFHAPLMVLAYLLIGYGVWRQGKAWGAGLFWLATACLIHTAIDIPLHYDDGPLLLFPFNWTLRFYSPVSYWDPQRYGNIVVPLEHLLDLGLLIYLGLGWWRGRTLRRQGAVA
;
A
#
# COMPACT_ATOMS: atom_id res chain seq x y z
N TYR A 1 1.47 6.81 -27.52
CA TYR A 1 2.80 6.28 -27.18
C TYR A 1 3.80 7.43 -27.15
N ASP A 2 3.92 8.23 -28.21
CA ASP A 2 4.86 9.38 -28.29
C ASP A 2 4.69 10.45 -27.21
N ARG A 3 3.45 10.80 -26.83
CA ARG A 3 3.22 11.79 -25.76
C ARG A 3 3.63 11.28 -24.36
N MET A 4 3.54 9.96 -24.12
CA MET A 4 3.97 9.38 -22.84
C MET A 4 5.50 9.32 -22.74
N HIS A 5 6.19 9.02 -23.85
CA HIS A 5 7.65 9.07 -23.94
C HIS A 5 8.19 10.47 -23.75
N GLY A 6 7.56 11.48 -24.34
CA GLY A 6 7.97 12.88 -24.15
C GLY A 6 7.82 13.37 -22.70
N ILE A 7 6.73 12.98 -22.03
CA ILE A 7 6.52 13.30 -20.61
C ILE A 7 7.52 12.52 -19.74
N GLN A 8 7.67 11.20 -19.91
CA GLN A 8 8.65 10.42 -19.16
C GLN A 8 10.08 10.93 -19.34
N MET A 9 10.47 11.32 -20.56
CA MET A 9 11.80 11.91 -20.81
C MET A 9 11.95 13.31 -20.19
N SER A 10 10.88 14.11 -20.11
CA SER A 10 10.91 15.40 -19.42
C SER A 10 11.14 15.24 -17.91
N PHE A 11 10.54 14.24 -17.27
CA PHE A 11 10.80 13.95 -15.86
C PHE A 11 12.16 13.26 -15.66
N ALA A 12 12.58 12.36 -16.56
CA ALA A 12 13.87 11.66 -16.42
C ALA A 12 15.11 12.55 -16.64
N ASN A 13 14.97 13.65 -17.39
CA ASN A 13 16.07 14.54 -17.75
C ASN A 13 16.14 15.83 -16.92
N ASP A 14 15.19 16.07 -16.02
CA ASP A 14 15.23 17.19 -15.08
C ASP A 14 15.76 16.71 -13.72
N PRO A 15 16.93 17.16 -13.25
CA PRO A 15 17.46 16.78 -11.95
C PRO A 15 16.54 17.18 -10.77
N ALA A 16 15.55 18.05 -10.99
CA ALA A 16 14.54 18.40 -10.00
C ALA A 16 13.41 17.36 -9.84
N HIS A 17 13.23 16.45 -10.80
CA HIS A 17 12.12 15.50 -10.79
C HIS A 17 12.60 14.04 -10.86
N SER A 18 12.61 13.37 -9.71
CA SER A 18 12.96 11.94 -9.64
C SER A 18 11.91 11.04 -10.30
N LEU A 19 12.29 9.79 -10.65
CA LEU A 19 11.33 8.74 -11.04
C LEU A 19 10.18 8.59 -10.03
N THR A 20 10.50 8.74 -8.74
CA THR A 20 9.52 8.72 -7.65
C THR A 20 8.51 9.85 -7.77
N ALA A 21 8.96 11.08 -8.03
CA ALA A 21 8.07 12.22 -8.26
C ALA A 21 7.16 11.95 -9.46
N TRP A 22 7.69 11.48 -10.59
CA TRP A 22 6.87 11.11 -11.75
C TRP A 22 5.83 10.03 -11.41
N LEU A 23 6.21 9.00 -10.65
CA LEU A 23 5.32 7.90 -10.28
C LEU A 23 4.14 8.40 -9.44
N PHE A 24 4.40 9.16 -8.38
CA PHE A 24 3.38 9.58 -7.42
C PHE A 24 2.60 10.82 -7.86
N GLU A 25 3.23 11.80 -8.50
CA GLU A 25 2.58 13.06 -8.91
C GLU A 25 1.81 12.92 -10.22
N TYR A 26 2.29 12.08 -11.15
CA TYR A 26 1.71 11.96 -12.49
C TYR A 26 1.17 10.57 -12.78
N ALA A 27 2.01 9.54 -12.69
CA ALA A 27 1.68 8.22 -13.20
C ALA A 27 0.53 7.58 -12.42
N PHE A 28 0.52 7.75 -11.10
CA PHE A 28 -0.53 7.27 -10.21
C PHE A 28 -1.94 7.78 -10.58
N PHE A 29 -2.05 8.99 -11.11
CA PHE A 29 -3.33 9.59 -11.50
C PHE A 29 -3.66 9.38 -12.99
N ASN A 30 -2.65 9.36 -13.85
CA ASN A 30 -2.85 9.44 -15.30
C ASN A 30 -2.58 8.14 -16.04
N VAL A 31 -1.70 7.28 -15.53
CA VAL A 31 -1.26 6.07 -16.22
C VAL A 31 -2.12 4.88 -15.80
N TRP A 32 -2.86 4.32 -16.77
CA TRP A 32 -3.88 3.30 -16.51
C TRP A 32 -3.32 2.04 -15.84
N TRP A 33 -2.13 1.57 -16.23
CA TRP A 33 -1.57 0.34 -15.67
C TRP A 33 -1.06 0.55 -14.24
N VAL A 34 -0.56 1.74 -13.90
CA VAL A 34 -0.20 2.11 -12.52
C VAL A 34 -1.45 2.10 -11.64
N LYS A 35 -2.52 2.76 -12.11
CA LYS A 35 -3.82 2.74 -11.43
C LYS A 35 -4.34 1.32 -11.24
N ALA A 36 -4.28 0.49 -12.28
CA ALA A 36 -4.75 -0.88 -12.21
C ALA A 36 -3.98 -1.69 -11.18
N LEU A 37 -2.64 -1.66 -11.22
CA LEU A 37 -1.79 -2.42 -10.29
C LEU A 37 -2.01 -2.02 -8.84
N HIS A 38 -2.11 -0.71 -8.55
CA HIS A 38 -2.45 -0.24 -7.20
C HIS A 38 -3.82 -0.79 -6.77
N ASN A 39 -4.84 -0.67 -7.62
CA ASN A 39 -6.21 -1.01 -7.26
C ASN A 39 -6.53 -2.51 -7.27
N LEU A 40 -5.64 -3.39 -7.77
CA LEU A 40 -5.80 -4.84 -7.60
C LEU A 40 -5.95 -5.21 -6.12
N PHE A 41 -5.18 -4.58 -5.24
CA PHE A 41 -5.16 -4.89 -3.81
C PHE A 41 -5.72 -3.80 -2.90
N HIS A 42 -6.13 -2.66 -3.45
CA HIS A 42 -6.65 -1.53 -2.67
C HIS A 42 -8.09 -1.14 -3.04
N ALA A 43 -8.62 -1.54 -4.20
CA ALA A 43 -10.02 -1.24 -4.52
C ALA A 43 -10.97 -2.12 -3.69
N PRO A 44 -11.94 -1.55 -2.96
CA PRO A 44 -12.86 -2.30 -2.12
C PRO A 44 -13.57 -3.43 -2.86
N LEU A 45 -14.03 -3.20 -4.10
CA LEU A 45 -14.71 -4.22 -4.90
C LEU A 45 -13.80 -5.41 -5.22
N MET A 46 -12.55 -5.15 -5.60
CA MET A 46 -11.59 -6.22 -5.93
C MET A 46 -11.24 -7.04 -4.69
N VAL A 47 -10.96 -6.36 -3.58
CA VAL A 47 -10.61 -6.99 -2.31
C VAL A 47 -11.79 -7.84 -1.78
N LEU A 48 -13.03 -7.32 -1.86
CA LEU A 48 -14.22 -8.08 -1.50
C LEU A 48 -14.42 -9.31 -2.39
N ALA A 49 -14.17 -9.19 -3.70
CA ALA A 49 -14.23 -10.34 -4.60
C ALA A 49 -13.22 -11.42 -4.19
N TYR A 50 -11.97 -11.04 -3.90
CA TYR A 50 -10.94 -11.98 -3.43
C TYR A 50 -11.32 -12.63 -2.10
N LEU A 51 -11.88 -11.86 -1.17
CA LEU A 51 -12.34 -12.36 0.12
C LEU A 51 -13.41 -13.44 -0.05
N LEU A 52 -14.44 -13.17 -0.87
CA LEU A 52 -15.54 -14.09 -1.12
C LEU A 52 -15.08 -15.35 -1.88
N ILE A 53 -14.24 -15.18 -2.91
CA ILE A 53 -13.68 -16.31 -3.67
C ILE A 53 -12.78 -17.16 -2.76
N GLY A 54 -11.88 -16.53 -2.01
CA GLY A 54 -10.98 -17.20 -1.07
C GLY A 54 -11.76 -18.00 -0.03
N TYR A 55 -12.78 -17.39 0.58
CA TYR A 55 -13.67 -18.06 1.52
C TYR A 55 -14.39 -19.25 0.87
N GLY A 56 -15.05 -19.06 -0.28
CA GLY A 56 -15.79 -20.12 -0.95
C GLY A 56 -14.92 -21.32 -1.34
N VAL A 57 -13.70 -21.06 -1.83
CA VAL A 57 -12.70 -22.07 -2.19
C VAL A 57 -12.17 -22.79 -0.95
N TRP A 58 -11.91 -22.05 0.13
CA TRP A 58 -11.46 -22.64 1.39
C TRP A 58 -12.51 -23.59 1.95
N ARG A 59 -13.80 -23.23 1.87
CA ARG A 59 -14.92 -24.10 2.27
C ARG A 59 -15.03 -25.39 1.44
N GLN A 60 -14.41 -25.45 0.27
CA GLN A 60 -14.30 -26.67 -0.55
C GLN A 60 -13.07 -27.54 -0.18
N GLY A 61 -12.33 -27.19 0.88
CA GLY A 61 -11.16 -27.93 1.34
C GLY A 61 -9.86 -27.59 0.57
N LYS A 62 -9.87 -26.60 -0.31
CA LYS A 62 -8.69 -26.21 -1.10
C LYS A 62 -7.85 -25.20 -0.31
N ALA A 63 -6.63 -25.58 0.07
CA ALA A 63 -5.75 -24.80 0.94
C ALA A 63 -5.43 -23.39 0.39
N TRP A 64 -5.32 -23.21 -0.93
CA TRP A 64 -5.05 -21.90 -1.53
C TRP A 64 -6.17 -20.88 -1.28
N GLY A 65 -7.41 -21.34 -1.06
CA GLY A 65 -8.52 -20.46 -0.71
C GLY A 65 -8.31 -19.75 0.63
N ALA A 66 -7.74 -20.46 1.61
CA ALA A 66 -7.40 -19.85 2.91
C ALA A 66 -6.33 -18.77 2.75
N GLY A 67 -5.32 -19.02 1.91
CA GLY A 67 -4.28 -18.04 1.60
C GLY A 67 -4.87 -16.76 0.97
N LEU A 68 -5.73 -16.93 -0.05
CA LEU A 68 -6.39 -15.80 -0.69
C LEU A 68 -7.32 -15.04 0.28
N PHE A 69 -8.04 -15.75 1.14
CA PHE A 69 -8.93 -15.15 2.13
C PHE A 69 -8.14 -14.26 3.11
N TRP A 70 -7.03 -14.76 3.66
CA TRP A 70 -6.23 -13.99 4.62
C TRP A 70 -5.48 -12.83 3.95
N LEU A 71 -5.01 -13.00 2.71
CA LEU A 71 -4.48 -11.90 1.92
C LEU A 71 -5.55 -10.82 1.71
N ALA A 72 -6.75 -11.19 1.27
CA ALA A 72 -7.85 -10.26 1.05
C ALA A 72 -8.28 -9.57 2.35
N THR A 73 -8.25 -10.28 3.48
CA THR A 73 -8.56 -9.70 4.80
C THR A 73 -7.54 -8.63 5.17
N ALA A 74 -6.25 -8.88 4.97
CA ALA A 74 -5.19 -7.90 5.21
C ALA A 74 -5.35 -6.67 4.30
N CYS A 75 -5.58 -6.90 3.00
CA CYS A 75 -5.86 -5.83 2.04
C CYS A 75 -7.11 -5.03 2.40
N LEU A 76 -8.16 -5.67 2.94
CA LEU A 76 -9.41 -5.01 3.32
C LEU A 76 -9.18 -4.07 4.51
N ILE A 77 -8.46 -4.54 5.53
CA ILE A 77 -8.10 -3.72 6.69
C ILE A 77 -7.25 -2.53 6.25
N HIS A 78 -6.23 -2.78 5.41
CA HIS A 78 -5.39 -1.73 4.85
C HIS A 78 -6.22 -0.68 4.08
N THR A 79 -7.04 -1.12 3.13
CA THR A 79 -7.94 -0.27 2.34
C THR A 79 -8.90 0.53 3.23
N ALA A 80 -9.43 -0.09 4.29
CA ALA A 80 -10.36 0.58 5.21
C ALA A 80 -9.69 1.71 6.01
N ILE A 81 -8.39 1.59 6.29
CA ILE A 81 -7.57 2.64 6.91
C ILE A 81 -7.21 3.72 5.87
N ASP A 82 -6.89 3.32 4.65
CA ASP A 82 -6.49 4.24 3.57
C ASP A 82 -7.62 5.19 3.18
N ILE A 83 -8.84 4.70 3.02
CA ILE A 83 -9.99 5.52 2.58
C ILE A 83 -10.13 6.81 3.41
N PRO A 84 -10.21 6.78 4.76
CA PRO A 84 -10.34 7.99 5.55
C PRO A 84 -9.03 8.76 5.75
N LEU A 85 -7.87 8.24 5.37
CA LEU A 85 -6.58 8.90 5.63
C LEU A 85 -5.81 9.30 4.36
N HIS A 86 -6.42 9.17 3.19
CA HIS A 86 -5.93 9.75 1.95
C HIS A 86 -6.88 10.82 1.43
N TYR A 87 -6.33 11.94 0.95
CA TYR A 87 -7.17 13.03 0.46
C TYR A 87 -7.72 12.69 -0.92
N ASP A 88 -6.89 12.71 -1.95
CA ASP A 88 -7.29 12.44 -3.34
C ASP A 88 -6.49 11.30 -3.97
N ASP A 89 -5.51 10.78 -3.24
CA ASP A 89 -4.60 9.71 -3.60
C ASP A 89 -5.04 8.34 -3.07
N GLY A 90 -6.17 8.25 -2.37
CA GLY A 90 -6.72 7.00 -1.82
C GLY A 90 -7.36 6.09 -2.87
N PRO A 91 -7.69 4.83 -2.56
CA PRO A 91 -8.11 3.83 -3.54
C PRO A 91 -9.34 4.22 -4.38
N LEU A 92 -9.42 3.67 -5.60
CA LEU A 92 -10.60 3.78 -6.45
C LEU A 92 -11.72 2.89 -5.90
N LEU A 93 -12.83 3.50 -5.47
CA LEU A 93 -13.89 2.80 -4.74
C LEU A 93 -14.61 1.73 -5.58
N LEU A 94 -14.79 2.01 -6.86
CA LEU A 94 -15.56 1.16 -7.79
C LEU A 94 -14.73 0.63 -8.96
N PHE A 95 -13.40 0.57 -8.84
CA PHE A 95 -12.56 -0.10 -9.83
C PHE A 95 -12.94 -1.59 -9.94
N PRO A 96 -13.02 -2.19 -11.14
CA PRO A 96 -12.59 -1.66 -12.45
C PRO A 96 -13.71 -0.97 -13.26
N PHE A 97 -14.89 -0.75 -12.70
CA PHE A 97 -16.03 -0.15 -13.41
C PHE A 97 -15.97 1.38 -13.46
N ASN A 98 -15.36 2.00 -12.45
CA ASN A 98 -15.10 3.43 -12.42
C ASN A 98 -13.63 3.70 -12.07
N TRP A 99 -12.96 4.48 -12.92
CA TRP A 99 -11.51 4.73 -12.84
C TRP A 99 -11.14 6.07 -12.22
N THR A 100 -12.12 6.80 -11.69
CA THR A 100 -11.95 8.16 -11.16
C THR A 100 -12.58 8.35 -9.78
N LEU A 101 -13.56 7.52 -9.39
CA LEU A 101 -14.25 7.68 -8.11
C LEU A 101 -13.34 7.32 -6.94
N ARG A 102 -12.97 8.33 -6.15
CA ARG A 102 -12.23 8.24 -4.89
C ARG A 102 -13.02 8.93 -3.79
N PHE A 103 -12.73 8.60 -2.54
CA PHE A 103 -13.23 9.35 -1.39
C PHE A 103 -12.28 10.52 -1.12
N TYR A 104 -12.82 11.74 -1.04
CA TYR A 104 -12.04 12.94 -0.73
C TYR A 104 -11.98 13.17 0.78
N SER A 105 -10.95 12.65 1.46
CA SER A 105 -10.90 12.74 2.93
C SER A 105 -10.49 14.11 3.44
N PRO A 106 -11.15 14.68 4.46
CA PRO A 106 -10.68 15.93 5.08
C PRO A 106 -9.33 15.79 5.81
N VAL A 107 -8.87 14.57 6.04
CA VAL A 107 -7.60 14.26 6.71
C VAL A 107 -6.73 13.43 5.78
N SER A 108 -5.44 13.74 5.70
CA SER A 108 -4.48 12.94 4.95
C SER A 108 -3.18 12.81 5.72
N TYR A 109 -2.69 11.57 5.83
CA TYR A 109 -1.40 11.36 6.50
C TYR A 109 -0.21 11.77 5.64
N TRP A 110 -0.39 12.00 4.33
CA TRP A 110 0.67 12.47 3.43
C TRP A 110 0.59 13.96 3.10
N ASP A 111 -0.62 14.53 3.00
CA ASP A 111 -0.81 15.90 2.53
C ASP A 111 -0.52 16.93 3.65
N PRO A 112 0.50 17.79 3.50
CA PRO A 112 0.82 18.85 4.45
C PRO A 112 -0.34 19.77 4.83
N GLN A 113 -1.27 20.01 3.90
CA GLN A 113 -2.44 20.88 4.10
C GLN A 113 -3.55 20.19 4.90
N ARG A 114 -3.45 18.87 5.12
CA ARG A 114 -4.46 18.03 5.77
C ARG A 114 -3.85 17.17 6.87
N TYR A 115 -2.97 17.77 7.67
CA TYR A 115 -2.30 17.17 8.84
C TYR A 115 -1.14 16.21 8.54
N GLY A 116 -0.73 16.03 7.27
CA GLY A 116 0.39 15.14 6.92
C GLY A 116 1.71 15.53 7.59
N ASN A 117 1.97 16.83 7.78
CA ASN A 117 3.16 17.30 8.51
C ASN A 117 3.22 16.84 9.99
N ILE A 118 2.11 16.38 10.56
CA ILE A 118 2.03 15.85 11.91
C ILE A 118 2.05 14.32 11.88
N VAL A 119 1.27 13.71 10.98
CA VAL A 119 1.12 12.25 10.93
C VAL A 119 2.37 11.57 10.38
N VAL A 120 2.99 12.10 9.31
CA VAL A 120 4.21 11.53 8.71
C VAL A 120 5.31 11.32 9.76
N PRO A 121 5.72 12.33 10.57
CA PRO A 121 6.74 12.10 11.61
C PRO A 121 6.33 11.05 12.65
N LEU A 122 5.06 11.01 13.05
CA LEU A 122 4.57 10.04 14.03
C LEU A 122 4.64 8.61 13.49
N GLU A 123 4.25 8.39 12.23
CA GLU A 123 4.39 7.10 11.56
C GLU A 123 5.86 6.68 11.47
N HIS A 124 6.76 7.58 11.03
CA HIS A 124 8.19 7.27 10.94
C HIS A 124 8.80 6.91 12.30
N LEU A 125 8.36 7.58 13.38
CA LEU A 125 8.81 7.26 14.74
C LEU A 125 8.25 5.91 15.22
N LEU A 126 7.00 5.59 14.90
CA LEU A 126 6.40 4.29 15.20
C LEU A 126 7.15 3.17 14.48
N ASP A 127 7.41 3.31 13.19
CA ASP A 127 8.14 2.35 12.38
C ASP A 127 9.57 2.16 12.90
N LEU A 128 10.27 3.25 13.22
CA LEU A 128 11.59 3.18 13.83
C LEU A 128 11.55 2.45 15.18
N GLY A 129 10.55 2.73 16.01
CA GLY A 129 10.34 2.04 17.28
C GLY A 129 10.10 0.54 17.11
N LEU A 130 9.27 0.15 16.14
CA LEU A 130 8.99 -1.25 15.80
C LEU A 130 10.25 -1.96 15.28
N LEU A 131 11.02 -1.32 14.40
CA LEU A 131 12.29 -1.85 13.90
C LEU A 131 13.29 -2.08 15.04
N ILE A 132 13.40 -1.12 15.97
CA ILE A 132 14.26 -1.27 17.17
C ILE A 132 13.77 -2.43 18.03
N TYR A 133 12.47 -2.49 18.33
CA TYR A 133 11.88 -3.54 19.16
C TYR A 133 12.15 -4.94 18.57
N LEU A 134 11.86 -5.13 17.29
CA LEU A 134 12.07 -6.39 16.58
C LEU A 134 13.56 -6.74 16.46
N GLY A 135 14.40 -5.75 16.14
CA GLY A 135 15.85 -5.91 16.03
C GLY A 135 16.50 -6.34 17.35
N LEU A 136 16.11 -5.70 18.46
CA LEU A 136 16.57 -6.06 19.80
C LEU A 136 16.08 -7.46 20.20
N GLY A 137 14.81 -7.78 19.94
CA GLY A 137 14.24 -9.10 20.20
C GLY A 137 14.99 -10.20 19.44
N TRP A 138 15.26 -9.98 18.16
CA TRP A 138 16.01 -10.91 17.32
C TRP A 138 17.47 -11.08 17.79
N TRP A 139 18.15 -9.98 18.15
CA TRP A 139 19.52 -10.04 18.66
C TRP A 139 19.59 -10.86 19.96
N ARG A 140 18.70 -10.57 20.93
CA ARG A 140 18.63 -11.30 22.19
C ARG A 140 18.37 -12.79 21.97
N GLY A 141 17.46 -13.13 21.06
CA GLY A 141 17.18 -14.51 20.69
C GLY A 141 18.39 -15.25 20.09
N ARG A 142 19.21 -14.57 19.27
CA ARG A 142 20.46 -15.15 18.74
C ARG A 142 21.52 -15.39 19.81
N THR A 143 21.70 -14.46 20.73
CA THR A 143 22.71 -14.59 21.80
C THR A 143 22.40 -15.77 22.71
N LEU A 144 21.13 -15.94 23.11
CA LEU A 144 20.70 -17.06 23.95
C LEU A 144 20.84 -18.42 23.24
N ARG A 145 20.49 -18.50 21.96
CA ARG A 145 20.68 -19.73 21.15
C ARG A 145 22.16 -20.10 20.96
N ARG A 146 23.05 -19.10 20.87
CA ARG A 146 24.51 -19.32 20.79
C ARG A 146 25.07 -19.83 22.12
N GLN A 147 24.63 -19.31 23.25
CA GLN A 147 25.09 -19.76 24.58
C GLN A 147 24.60 -21.17 24.92
N GLY A 148 23.36 -21.52 24.57
CA GLY A 148 22.82 -22.87 24.77
C GLY A 148 23.36 -23.95 23.82
N ALA A 149 24.08 -23.57 22.75
CA ALA A 149 24.73 -24.51 21.84
C ALA A 149 26.21 -24.79 22.19
N VAL A 150 26.76 -24.07 23.17
CA VAL A 150 28.15 -24.18 23.64
C VAL A 150 28.23 -24.85 25.03
N ALA A 151 27.10 -25.03 25.70
CA ALA A 151 26.95 -25.80 26.95
C ALA A 151 26.57 -27.25 26.63
#